data_AF-A0A291QW36-F1
#
_entry.id   AF-A0A291QW36-F1
#
_cell.length_a   1.000
_cell.length_b   1.000
_cell.length_c   1.000
_cell.angle_alpha   90.00
_cell.angle_beta   90.00
_cell.angle_gamma   90.00
#
_symmetry.space_group_name_H-M   'P 1'
#
loop_
_entity.id
_entity.type
_entity.pdbx_description
1 polymer ?
#
loop_
_entity_poly.entity_id
_entity_poly.type
_entity_poly.pdbx_seq_one_letter_code
_entity_poly.pdbx_strand_id
1 'polypeptide(L)'
;MIAMSFKLFCWAEKRIYQSIYTLLFMKRLTLVAGILLVGTVLVHAQRKSKQQDTLANFVITPQQTLKKDRVELRKEILEWCEAQAKETDVKKIKAQASAAYYPGAVGEGAAVINKVVHIDHRKIADDLVPIVSRLRYSGPWNDNLYTTGLYAFAGKPISIELPASLVGKEISIQIGSHSDNLGYWVAGKEDWRRMPLIVKKMKVTKRKFQMASPFGGLIYIASNPKEGDWSGDIKIGGATEAAVYVYGKTTAEDWAGQLQRSKAPWVELTTSNIILTVPRGIVENLADPAKVMSIWDLIIKGEMELAQIPLPFYRPQRMVIDEHIGGGFMHSGYPIMIHHSPSRGLLSADIIADPTKLLIPSKGGANWGFFHEIGHNMQNLDWVFGGTTEVSCNFFSLYMFDRLLGGRDGAHSGISNETTQKMMREYFTKGANYDDWKSNPFLGLVMFRQLQEAFGWESFKSFFRKYQALAAADPEGSYVKGDEAKRDLWASTFSEVTGKNIAPFFEAWGIPISSDVKARLSKYPTWMPYNFPSSL
;
A
#
# COMPACT_ATOMS: atom_id res chain seq x y z
N MET A 1 -38.00 95.41 -14.84
CA MET A 1 -37.18 94.29 -14.32
C MET A 1 -37.49 94.14 -12.84
N ILE A 2 -37.42 92.93 -12.28
CA ILE A 2 -37.85 92.54 -10.91
C ILE A 2 -39.33 92.08 -10.86
N ALA A 3 -39.59 90.98 -11.55
CA ALA A 3 -40.69 90.06 -11.23
C ALA A 3 -40.21 88.61 -11.45
N MET A 4 -38.97 88.33 -11.01
CA MET A 4 -38.30 87.05 -11.23
C MET A 4 -37.48 86.64 -9.99
N SER A 5 -38.06 86.77 -8.79
CA SER A 5 -37.32 86.45 -7.55
C SER A 5 -38.10 85.66 -6.50
N PHE A 6 -39.37 85.29 -6.73
CA PHE A 6 -40.13 84.45 -5.79
C PHE A 6 -40.21 82.96 -6.14
N LYS A 7 -39.70 82.54 -7.32
CA LYS A 7 -39.65 81.10 -7.70
C LYS A 7 -38.37 80.38 -7.30
N LEU A 8 -37.31 81.07 -6.86
CA LEU A 8 -36.05 80.42 -6.48
C LEU A 8 -35.99 79.96 -5.01
N PHE A 9 -36.74 80.58 -4.09
CA PHE A 9 -36.60 80.27 -2.66
C PHE A 9 -37.28 78.94 -2.27
N CYS A 10 -38.41 78.59 -2.91
CA CYS A 10 -39.14 77.35 -2.61
C CYS A 10 -38.52 76.09 -3.25
N TRP A 11 -37.53 76.25 -4.14
CA TRP A 11 -36.84 75.14 -4.81
C TRP A 11 -35.56 74.70 -4.07
N ALA A 12 -34.92 75.63 -3.36
CA ALA A 12 -33.67 75.37 -2.63
C ALA A 12 -33.89 74.54 -1.35
N GLU A 13 -34.93 74.80 -0.56
CA GLU A 13 -35.20 74.02 0.67
C GLU A 13 -35.62 72.57 0.40
N LYS A 14 -36.43 72.32 -0.64
CA LYS A 14 -36.82 70.94 -1.01
C LYS A 14 -35.63 70.09 -1.46
N ARG A 15 -34.64 70.67 -2.15
CA ARG A 15 -33.43 69.97 -2.61
C ARG A 15 -32.48 69.60 -1.47
N ILE A 16 -32.39 70.43 -0.43
CA ILE A 16 -31.56 70.17 0.75
C ILE A 16 -32.16 69.04 1.58
N TYR A 17 -33.47 69.06 1.83
CA TYR A 17 -34.15 67.96 2.53
C TYR A 17 -34.08 66.64 1.74
N GLN A 18 -34.32 66.65 0.42
CA GLN A 18 -34.16 65.44 -0.40
C GLN A 18 -32.71 64.91 -0.38
N SER A 19 -31.70 65.78 -0.42
CA SER A 19 -30.28 65.36 -0.39
C SER A 19 -29.90 64.75 0.95
N ILE A 20 -30.35 65.32 2.07
CA ILE A 20 -30.09 64.79 3.43
C ILE A 20 -30.79 63.43 3.62
N TYR A 21 -32.06 63.30 3.20
CA TYR A 21 -32.77 62.02 3.25
C TYR A 21 -32.13 60.97 2.34
N THR A 22 -31.66 61.35 1.15
CA THR A 22 -30.97 60.43 0.23
C THR A 22 -29.64 59.97 0.81
N LEU A 23 -28.86 60.86 1.45
CA LEU A 23 -27.59 60.52 2.08
C LEU A 23 -27.77 59.63 3.32
N LEU A 24 -28.78 59.90 4.16
CA LEU A 24 -29.16 59.06 5.30
C LEU A 24 -29.70 57.70 4.85
N PHE A 25 -30.49 57.66 3.77
CA PHE A 25 -31.00 56.43 3.18
C PHE A 25 -29.89 55.59 2.56
N MET A 26 -28.94 56.20 1.84
CA MET A 26 -27.75 55.53 1.31
C MET A 26 -26.84 54.99 2.41
N LYS A 27 -26.61 55.75 3.50
CA LYS A 27 -25.85 55.27 4.67
C LYS A 27 -26.56 54.12 5.39
N ARG A 28 -27.89 54.18 5.52
CA ARG A 28 -28.67 53.05 6.05
C ARG A 28 -28.61 51.84 5.13
N LEU A 29 -28.70 52.01 3.81
CA LEU A 29 -28.57 50.90 2.86
C LEU A 29 -27.19 50.25 2.89
N THR A 30 -26.12 51.03 2.98
CA THR A 30 -24.75 50.49 3.09
C THR A 30 -24.52 49.78 4.43
N LEU A 31 -25.06 50.32 5.53
CA LEU A 31 -25.02 49.65 6.84
C LEU A 31 -25.82 48.33 6.83
N VAL A 32 -27.03 48.35 6.27
CA VAL A 32 -27.89 47.16 6.16
C VAL A 32 -27.28 46.11 5.22
N ALA A 33 -26.70 46.52 4.10
CA ALA A 33 -25.97 45.63 3.19
C ALA A 33 -24.72 45.04 3.85
N GLY A 34 -23.97 45.83 4.63
CA GLY A 34 -22.84 45.35 5.42
C GLY A 34 -23.25 44.33 6.49
N ILE A 35 -24.34 44.58 7.21
CA ILE A 35 -24.90 43.66 8.22
C ILE A 35 -25.42 42.38 7.56
N LEU A 36 -26.09 42.47 6.41
CA LEU A 36 -26.54 41.31 5.63
C LEU A 36 -25.36 40.48 5.12
N LEU A 37 -24.30 41.11 4.61
CA LEU A 37 -23.11 40.42 4.11
C LEU A 37 -22.38 39.70 5.26
N VAL A 38 -22.17 40.38 6.39
CA VAL A 38 -21.57 39.79 7.60
C VAL A 38 -22.44 38.67 8.16
N GLY A 39 -23.76 38.85 8.20
CA GLY A 39 -24.72 37.82 8.60
C GLY A 39 -24.68 36.59 7.69
N THR A 40 -24.57 36.79 6.37
CA THR A 40 -24.49 35.67 5.40
C THR A 40 -23.18 34.90 5.54
N VAL A 41 -22.06 35.60 5.76
CA VAL A 41 -20.74 34.98 6.01
C VAL A 41 -20.76 34.21 7.34
N LEU A 42 -21.34 34.77 8.39
CA LEU A 42 -21.49 34.11 9.70
C LEU A 42 -22.36 32.86 9.62
N VAL A 43 -23.51 32.94 8.93
CA VAL A 43 -24.40 31.79 8.72
C VAL A 43 -23.72 30.70 7.89
N HIS A 44 -22.97 31.07 6.85
CA HIS A 44 -22.20 30.12 6.05
C HIS A 44 -21.08 29.45 6.85
N ALA A 45 -20.37 30.22 7.68
CA ALA A 45 -19.34 29.72 8.58
C ALA A 45 -19.93 28.77 9.65
N GLN A 46 -21.06 29.13 10.25
CA GLN A 46 -21.79 28.27 11.20
C GLN A 46 -22.29 26.99 10.55
N ARG A 47 -22.84 27.07 9.32
CA ARG A 47 -23.30 25.90 8.57
C ARG A 47 -22.15 24.97 8.23
N LYS A 48 -21.00 25.50 7.79
CA LYS A 48 -19.77 24.73 7.56
C LYS A 48 -19.25 24.08 8.85
N SER A 49 -19.22 24.82 9.96
CA SER A 49 -18.81 24.26 11.26
C SER A 49 -19.72 23.11 11.69
N LYS A 50 -21.04 23.29 11.60
CA LYS A 50 -22.02 22.25 11.95
C LYS A 50 -21.90 21.02 11.06
N GLN A 51 -21.63 21.21 9.76
CA GLN A 51 -21.37 20.12 8.83
C GLN A 51 -20.08 19.36 9.19
N GLN A 52 -18.98 20.07 9.50
CA GLN A 52 -17.73 19.45 9.94
C GLN A 52 -17.91 18.65 11.24
N ASP A 53 -18.65 19.19 12.22
CA ASP A 53 -18.97 18.46 13.45
C ASP A 53 -19.83 17.22 13.16
N THR A 54 -20.74 17.29 12.18
CA THR A 54 -21.54 16.13 11.76
C THR A 54 -20.68 15.03 11.16
N LEU A 55 -19.72 15.39 10.29
CA LEU A 55 -18.81 14.43 9.65
C LEU A 55 -17.78 13.84 10.63
N ALA A 56 -17.28 14.64 11.57
CA ALA A 56 -16.39 14.16 12.63
C ALA A 56 -17.07 13.13 13.55
N ASN A 57 -18.38 13.25 13.74
CA ASN A 57 -19.19 12.35 14.56
C ASN A 57 -19.87 11.24 13.76
N PHE A 58 -19.72 11.19 12.43
CA PHE A 58 -20.30 10.14 11.61
C PHE A 58 -19.58 8.80 11.86
N VAL A 59 -20.34 7.76 12.21
CA VAL A 59 -19.79 6.46 12.59
C VAL A 59 -19.86 5.50 11.41
N ILE A 60 -18.69 4.99 11.00
CA ILE A 60 -18.53 3.89 10.05
C ILE A 60 -17.79 2.76 10.76
N THR A 61 -18.40 1.59 10.82
CA THR A 61 -17.80 0.40 11.45
C THR A 61 -18.01 -0.82 10.56
N PRO A 62 -17.34 -1.95 10.85
CA PRO A 62 -17.60 -3.20 10.15
C PRO A 62 -19.08 -3.60 10.18
N GLN A 63 -19.76 -3.34 11.31
CA GLN A 63 -21.16 -3.68 11.54
C GLN A 63 -22.12 -2.59 11.03
N GLN A 64 -21.68 -1.33 11.00
CA GLN A 64 -22.44 -0.18 10.51
C GLN A 64 -21.71 0.47 9.33
N THR A 65 -21.88 -0.13 8.15
CA THR A 65 -21.19 0.29 6.93
C THR A 65 -21.79 1.55 6.30
N LEU A 66 -20.97 2.39 5.66
CA LEU A 66 -21.46 3.47 4.80
C LEU A 66 -21.78 2.93 3.41
N LYS A 67 -23.07 2.97 3.05
CA LYS A 67 -23.59 2.42 1.80
C LYS A 67 -23.03 3.09 0.56
N LYS A 68 -22.72 2.29 -0.46
CA LYS A 68 -22.11 2.74 -1.72
C LYS A 68 -22.94 3.76 -2.51
N ASP A 69 -24.26 3.71 -2.34
CA ASP A 69 -25.25 4.58 -2.99
C ASP A 69 -25.36 5.97 -2.34
N ARG A 70 -24.77 6.17 -1.15
CA ARG A 70 -24.69 7.47 -0.47
C ARG A 70 -23.57 8.34 -1.06
N VAL A 71 -23.61 8.55 -2.38
CA VAL A 71 -22.52 9.16 -3.17
C VAL A 71 -22.06 10.51 -2.62
N GLU A 72 -22.99 11.46 -2.38
CA GLU A 72 -22.63 12.79 -1.87
C GLU A 72 -22.02 12.73 -0.47
N LEU A 73 -22.57 11.92 0.43
CA LEU A 73 -22.02 11.76 1.78
C LEU A 73 -20.63 11.11 1.75
N ARG A 74 -20.40 10.13 0.87
CA ARG A 74 -19.07 9.51 0.67
C ARG A 74 -18.04 10.53 0.19
N LYS A 75 -18.44 11.41 -0.74
CA LYS A 75 -17.62 12.52 -1.21
C LYS A 75 -17.29 13.50 -0.08
N GLU A 76 -18.30 13.94 0.68
CA GLU A 76 -18.10 14.84 1.83
C GLU A 76 -17.16 14.23 2.89
N ILE A 77 -17.28 12.93 3.17
CA ILE A 77 -16.42 12.22 4.12
C ILE A 77 -14.98 12.12 3.60
N LEU A 78 -14.77 11.82 2.31
CA LEU A 78 -13.44 11.81 1.70
C LEU A 78 -12.79 13.19 1.78
N GLU A 79 -13.49 14.23 1.35
CA GLU A 79 -13.01 15.62 1.40
C GLU A 79 -12.66 16.04 2.84
N TRP A 80 -13.48 15.64 3.82
CA TRP A 80 -13.19 15.86 5.23
C TRP A 80 -11.91 15.14 5.67
N CYS A 81 -11.73 13.86 5.30
CA CYS A 81 -10.52 13.12 5.67
C CYS A 81 -9.26 13.73 5.04
N GLU A 82 -9.32 14.15 3.78
CA GLU A 82 -8.21 14.82 3.10
C GLU A 82 -7.87 16.17 3.76
N ALA A 83 -8.88 16.93 4.17
CA ALA A 83 -8.68 18.18 4.91
C ALA A 83 -8.01 17.92 6.27
N GLN A 84 -8.46 16.91 7.02
CA GLN A 84 -7.84 16.53 8.30
C GLN A 84 -6.42 16.00 8.14
N ALA A 85 -6.13 15.28 7.05
CA ALA A 85 -4.78 14.82 6.74
C ALA A 85 -3.81 16.00 6.54
N LYS A 86 -4.29 17.11 5.96
CA LYS A 86 -3.51 18.34 5.70
C LYS A 86 -3.48 19.35 6.86
N GLU A 87 -4.43 19.27 7.81
CA GLU A 87 -4.50 20.20 8.95
C GLU A 87 -3.24 20.13 9.83
N THR A 88 -2.66 21.28 10.17
CA THR A 88 -1.44 21.39 10.98
C THR A 88 -1.69 22.02 12.35
N ASP A 89 -2.79 22.75 12.51
CA ASP A 89 -3.22 23.25 13.81
C ASP A 89 -3.88 22.13 14.62
N VAL A 90 -3.11 21.55 15.53
CA VAL A 90 -3.56 20.44 16.39
C VAL A 90 -4.80 20.77 17.22
N LYS A 91 -5.11 22.05 17.46
CA LYS A 91 -6.32 22.45 18.21
C LYS A 91 -7.60 22.21 17.42
N LYS A 92 -7.53 22.13 16.10
CA LYS A 92 -8.67 21.86 15.21
C LYS A 92 -8.90 20.38 14.97
N ILE A 93 -7.93 19.54 15.30
CA ILE A 93 -8.01 18.09 15.10
C ILE A 93 -8.66 17.48 16.34
N LYS A 94 -9.90 17.01 16.18
CA LYS A 94 -10.63 16.25 17.20
C LYS A 94 -10.64 14.77 16.86
N ALA A 95 -10.92 13.93 17.86
CA ALA A 95 -11.11 12.51 17.63
C ALA A 95 -12.33 12.29 16.72
N GLN A 96 -12.17 11.46 15.70
CA GLN A 96 -13.27 11.04 14.85
C GLN A 96 -13.99 9.86 15.51
N ALA A 97 -15.33 9.84 15.49
CA ALA A 97 -16.12 8.85 16.26
C ALA A 97 -15.84 7.38 15.88
N SER A 98 -15.59 7.10 14.61
CA SER A 98 -15.22 5.76 14.10
C SER A 98 -13.85 5.30 14.60
N ALA A 99 -12.98 6.20 15.06
CA ALA A 99 -11.64 5.84 15.56
C ALA A 99 -11.70 4.84 16.73
N ALA A 100 -12.78 4.87 17.52
CA ALA A 100 -13.01 3.93 18.61
C ALA A 100 -13.20 2.48 18.12
N TYR A 101 -13.65 2.30 16.88
CA TYR A 101 -13.91 0.99 16.26
C TYR A 101 -12.78 0.58 15.30
N TYR A 102 -12.29 1.53 14.49
CA TYR A 102 -11.18 1.32 13.57
C TYR A 102 -10.37 2.61 13.39
N PRO A 103 -9.05 2.64 13.63
CA PRO A 103 -8.18 1.50 13.98
C PRO A 103 -8.37 0.96 15.41
N GLY A 104 -9.24 1.58 16.21
CA GLY A 104 -9.59 1.10 17.56
C GLY A 104 -9.15 2.08 18.65
N ALA A 105 -9.87 2.03 19.76
CA ALA A 105 -9.54 2.83 20.94
C ALA A 105 -8.29 2.28 21.65
N VAL A 106 -7.50 3.20 22.21
CA VAL A 106 -6.51 2.84 23.22
C VAL A 106 -7.27 2.40 24.48
N GLY A 107 -6.88 1.27 25.07
CA GLY A 107 -7.52 0.73 26.27
C GLY A 107 -7.45 1.68 27.47
N GLU A 108 -8.41 1.57 28.37
CA GLU A 108 -8.47 2.39 29.58
C GLU A 108 -7.21 2.24 30.46
N GLY A 109 -6.84 3.32 31.15
CA GLY A 109 -5.66 3.34 32.02
C GLY A 109 -4.32 3.39 31.28
N ALA A 110 -4.32 3.57 29.95
CA ALA A 110 -3.10 3.74 29.18
C ALA A 110 -2.26 4.92 29.67
N ALA A 111 -1.01 4.66 30.04
CA ALA A 111 -0.09 5.71 30.43
C ALA A 111 0.23 6.60 29.23
N VAL A 112 0.19 7.92 29.46
CA VAL A 112 0.75 8.91 28.53
C VAL A 112 2.23 9.04 28.83
N ILE A 113 3.06 8.73 27.84
CA ILE A 113 4.52 8.64 28.01
C ILE A 113 5.26 9.62 27.10
N ASN A 114 6.53 9.83 27.46
CA ASN A 114 7.51 10.46 26.60
C ASN A 114 8.64 9.45 26.39
N LYS A 115 9.02 9.20 25.14
CA LYS A 115 10.04 8.21 24.78
C LYS A 115 11.03 8.84 23.82
N VAL A 116 12.31 8.52 23.99
CA VAL A 116 13.34 8.79 23.00
C VAL A 116 13.47 7.53 22.14
N VAL A 117 13.39 7.71 20.82
CA VAL A 117 13.51 6.64 19.84
C VAL A 117 14.74 6.93 19.01
N HIS A 118 15.72 6.02 19.07
CA HIS A 118 16.90 6.07 18.22
C HIS A 118 16.59 5.40 16.89
N ILE A 119 16.88 6.07 15.77
CA ILE A 119 16.74 5.52 14.42
C ILE A 119 18.06 5.64 13.68
N ASP A 120 18.45 4.55 13.03
CA ASP A 120 19.52 4.52 12.03
C ASP A 120 18.90 4.32 10.65
N HIS A 121 18.96 5.36 9.82
CA HIS A 121 18.60 5.27 8.41
C HIS A 121 19.85 5.02 7.57
N ARG A 122 19.76 3.99 6.73
CA ARG A 122 20.76 3.70 5.70
C ARG A 122 20.16 3.99 4.34
N LYS A 123 20.86 4.79 3.56
CA LYS A 123 20.59 4.99 2.15
C LYS A 123 20.67 3.62 1.47
N ILE A 124 19.73 3.35 0.56
CA ILE A 124 19.83 2.20 -0.34
C ILE A 124 21.17 2.24 -1.08
N ALA A 125 21.85 1.10 -1.18
CA ALA A 125 23.11 1.00 -1.92
C ALA A 125 22.88 1.35 -3.40
N ASP A 126 23.80 2.12 -3.98
CA ASP A 126 23.62 2.67 -5.34
C ASP A 126 23.54 1.58 -6.42
N ASP A 127 24.21 0.44 -6.20
CA ASP A 127 24.17 -0.75 -7.08
C ASP A 127 22.81 -1.48 -7.02
N LEU A 128 22.07 -1.34 -5.93
CA LEU A 128 20.74 -1.95 -5.76
C LEU A 128 19.64 -1.07 -6.38
N VAL A 129 19.87 0.23 -6.56
CA VAL A 129 18.87 1.17 -7.11
C VAL A 129 18.31 0.74 -8.46
N PRO A 130 19.11 0.35 -9.47
CA PRO A 130 18.58 -0.04 -10.77
C PRO A 130 17.69 -1.30 -10.69
N ILE A 131 18.03 -2.25 -9.83
CA ILE A 131 17.26 -3.48 -9.61
C ILE A 131 15.91 -3.14 -8.93
N VAL A 132 15.97 -2.43 -7.81
CA VAL A 132 14.79 -2.06 -7.00
C VAL A 132 13.85 -1.13 -7.76
N SER A 133 14.37 -0.30 -8.68
CA SER A 133 13.57 0.53 -9.59
C SER A 133 12.57 -0.28 -10.43
N ARG A 134 12.84 -1.56 -10.69
CA ARG A 134 11.99 -2.43 -11.50
C ARG A 134 10.93 -3.18 -10.69
N LEU A 135 11.07 -3.25 -9.37
CA LEU A 135 10.15 -3.92 -8.46
C LEU A 135 8.95 -3.03 -8.11
N ARG A 136 8.31 -2.40 -9.11
CA ARG A 136 7.35 -1.30 -8.88
C ARG A 136 6.15 -1.69 -8.01
N TYR A 137 5.70 -2.93 -8.09
CA TYR A 137 4.59 -3.44 -7.26
C TYR A 137 4.92 -3.46 -5.76
N SER A 138 6.21 -3.44 -5.38
CA SER A 138 6.67 -3.32 -3.99
C SER A 138 6.63 -1.90 -3.42
N GLY A 139 6.25 -0.90 -4.23
CA GLY A 139 6.33 0.51 -3.86
C GLY A 139 7.74 0.93 -3.46
N PRO A 140 8.77 0.70 -4.31
CA PRO A 140 10.18 0.70 -3.90
C PRO A 140 10.65 2.03 -3.28
N TRP A 141 10.02 3.13 -3.67
CA TRP A 141 10.33 4.49 -3.23
C TRP A 141 9.38 5.06 -2.19
N ASN A 142 8.43 4.25 -1.70
CA ASN A 142 7.71 4.58 -0.48
C ASN A 142 8.71 4.72 0.66
N ASP A 143 8.46 5.62 1.60
CA ASP A 143 9.35 5.81 2.74
C ASP A 143 9.52 4.51 3.54
N ASN A 144 10.73 4.28 4.03
CA ASN A 144 10.99 3.29 5.05
C ASN A 144 10.28 3.75 6.34
N LEU A 145 9.32 2.95 6.80
CA LEU A 145 8.58 3.18 8.04
C LEU A 145 9.30 2.49 9.21
N TYR A 146 10.02 3.28 10.00
CA TYR A 146 10.70 2.81 11.20
C TYR A 146 9.74 2.76 12.39
N THR A 147 9.64 1.57 12.98
CA THR A 147 8.83 1.28 14.18
C THR A 147 9.35 2.05 15.40
N THR A 148 8.45 2.72 16.11
CA THR A 148 8.78 3.49 17.34
C THR A 148 8.37 2.77 18.64
N GLY A 149 7.45 1.80 18.54
CA GLY A 149 6.76 1.21 19.69
C GLY A 149 5.87 2.21 20.43
N LEU A 150 5.28 3.16 19.70
CA LEU A 150 4.37 4.17 20.24
C LEU A 150 3.07 4.25 19.43
N TYR A 151 1.99 4.57 20.13
CA TYR A 151 0.67 4.79 19.56
C TYR A 151 0.13 6.18 19.93
N ALA A 152 -0.36 6.92 18.96
CA ALA A 152 -1.00 8.21 19.17
C ALA A 152 -2.49 8.04 19.49
N PHE A 153 -2.97 8.72 20.53
CA PHE A 153 -4.40 8.77 20.83
C PHE A 153 -5.17 9.57 19.77
N ALA A 154 -6.39 9.12 19.44
CA ALA A 154 -7.27 9.85 18.53
C ALA A 154 -7.56 11.27 19.04
N GLY A 155 -7.33 12.26 18.17
CA GLY A 155 -7.57 13.68 18.45
C GLY A 155 -6.66 14.33 19.49
N LYS A 156 -5.67 13.61 20.05
CA LYS A 156 -4.72 14.19 21.00
C LYS A 156 -3.40 14.53 20.30
N PRO A 157 -2.78 15.67 20.61
CA PRO A 157 -1.49 16.02 20.05
C PRO A 157 -0.38 15.16 20.65
N ILE A 158 0.53 14.72 19.78
CA ILE A 158 1.87 14.27 20.16
C ILE A 158 2.86 15.40 19.95
N SER A 159 3.88 15.48 20.80
CA SER A 159 5.03 16.36 20.61
C SER A 159 6.19 15.60 19.98
N ILE A 160 6.87 16.24 19.03
CA ILE A 160 8.06 15.69 18.37
C ILE A 160 9.20 16.69 18.57
N GLU A 161 10.33 16.19 19.04
CA GLU A 161 11.60 16.92 19.09
C GLU A 161 12.69 16.09 18.43
N LEU A 162 13.31 16.64 17.39
CA LEU A 162 14.44 16.03 16.69
C LEU A 162 15.76 16.74 17.03
N PRO A 163 16.92 16.10 16.82
CA PRO A 163 18.21 16.78 16.78
C PRO A 163 18.24 17.83 15.65
N ALA A 164 19.00 18.91 15.84
CA ALA A 164 19.10 19.97 14.83
C ALA A 164 19.64 19.47 13.48
N SER A 165 20.51 18.44 13.51
CA SER A 165 21.09 17.79 12.32
C SER A 165 20.07 17.07 11.43
N LEU A 166 18.88 16.75 11.95
CA LEU A 166 17.83 16.07 11.19
C LEU A 166 16.81 17.04 10.55
N VAL A 167 16.85 18.33 10.91
CA VAL A 167 15.94 19.32 10.33
C VAL A 167 16.31 19.58 8.88
N GLY A 168 15.34 19.45 7.97
CA GLY A 168 15.54 19.68 6.53
C GLY A 168 15.87 18.43 5.71
N LYS A 169 16.12 17.28 6.36
CA LYS A 169 16.21 15.97 5.67
C LYS A 169 14.84 15.51 5.17
N GLU A 170 14.82 14.56 4.24
CA GLU A 170 13.59 13.89 3.78
C GLU A 170 13.05 12.90 4.83
N ILE A 171 12.64 13.45 5.98
CA ILE A 171 12.05 12.75 7.12
C ILE A 171 10.61 13.23 7.30
N SER A 172 9.71 12.30 7.56
CA SER A 172 8.32 12.55 7.93
C SER A 172 7.96 11.80 9.20
N ILE A 173 6.95 12.29 9.92
CA ILE A 173 6.26 11.52 10.96
C ILE A 173 4.94 11.04 10.37
N GLN A 174 4.66 9.74 10.52
CA GLN A 174 3.40 9.13 10.09
C GLN A 174 2.66 8.53 11.28
N ILE A 175 1.35 8.76 11.34
CA ILE A 175 0.43 8.12 12.28
C ILE A 175 -0.52 7.24 11.48
N GLY A 176 -0.49 5.94 11.76
CA GLY A 176 -1.25 4.89 11.06
C GLY A 176 -0.39 4.07 10.10
N SER A 177 -0.68 2.77 10.01
CA SER A 177 0.06 1.76 9.24
C SER A 177 -0.50 1.47 7.85
N HIS A 178 -1.76 1.80 7.59
CA HIS A 178 -2.52 1.44 6.40
C HIS A 178 -2.11 2.29 5.18
N SER A 179 -2.39 1.80 3.96
CA SER A 179 -2.17 2.55 2.71
C SER A 179 -3.44 2.98 1.99
N ASP A 180 -4.58 2.35 2.30
CA ASP A 180 -5.68 2.30 1.36
C ASP A 180 -6.68 3.42 1.53
N ASN A 181 -6.91 4.14 0.42
CA ASN A 181 -8.04 5.03 0.21
C ASN A 181 -9.27 4.24 -0.28
N LEU A 182 -10.36 4.21 0.48
CA LEU A 182 -11.54 3.44 0.06
C LEU A 182 -12.38 4.13 -1.02
N GLY A 183 -12.02 5.36 -1.42
CA GLY A 183 -12.66 6.12 -2.49
C GLY A 183 -12.39 5.63 -3.91
N TYR A 184 -11.46 4.69 -4.12
CA TYR A 184 -11.03 4.26 -5.45
C TYR A 184 -11.11 2.73 -5.64
N TRP A 185 -10.86 2.28 -6.87
CA TRP A 185 -10.78 0.87 -7.29
C TRP A 185 -12.01 0.04 -6.90
N VAL A 186 -11.84 -1.12 -6.26
CA VAL A 186 -12.94 -2.03 -5.90
C VAL A 186 -13.71 -1.47 -4.70
N ALA A 187 -13.01 -1.02 -3.66
CA ALA A 187 -13.59 -0.41 -2.46
C ALA A 187 -14.48 0.81 -2.77
N GLY A 188 -14.15 1.57 -3.81
CA GLY A 188 -14.98 2.68 -4.30
C GLY A 188 -16.39 2.26 -4.72
N LYS A 189 -16.59 0.98 -5.06
CA LYS A 189 -17.87 0.39 -5.46
C LYS A 189 -18.52 -0.48 -4.37
N GLU A 190 -17.92 -0.55 -3.18
CA GLU A 190 -18.41 -1.30 -2.03
C GLU A 190 -18.97 -0.38 -0.93
N ASP A 191 -19.70 -0.99 0.01
CA ASP A 191 -20.06 -0.34 1.27
C ASP A 191 -18.80 -0.23 2.14
N TRP A 192 -18.45 0.98 2.58
CA TRP A 192 -17.27 1.18 3.42
C TRP A 192 -17.49 0.64 4.83
N ARG A 193 -16.52 -0.14 5.32
CA ARG A 193 -16.51 -0.79 6.65
C ARG A 193 -15.64 -0.04 7.68
N ARG A 194 -14.93 1.00 7.23
CA ARG A 194 -14.18 1.95 8.05
C ARG A 194 -14.14 3.29 7.35
N MET A 195 -13.59 4.31 8.02
CA MET A 195 -13.33 5.60 7.38
C MET A 195 -12.35 5.45 6.20
N PRO A 196 -12.54 6.20 5.11
CA PRO A 196 -11.86 5.91 3.84
C PRO A 196 -10.37 6.24 3.85
N LEU A 197 -9.94 7.18 4.68
CA LEU A 197 -8.55 7.63 4.83
C LEU A 197 -8.25 7.81 6.31
N ILE A 198 -7.32 7.01 6.86
CA ILE A 198 -7.04 6.97 8.30
C ILE A 198 -5.57 7.22 8.67
N VAL A 199 -4.73 7.49 7.68
CA VAL A 199 -3.30 7.77 7.89
C VAL A 199 -3.03 9.26 7.75
N LYS A 200 -2.24 9.79 8.68
CA LYS A 200 -1.74 11.16 8.62
C LYS A 200 -0.23 11.14 8.56
N LYS A 201 0.35 11.86 7.60
CA LYS A 201 1.79 12.00 7.42
C LYS A 201 2.17 13.47 7.34
N MET A 202 3.26 13.86 7.98
CA MET A 202 3.75 15.23 8.00
C MET A 202 5.26 15.25 7.84
N LYS A 203 5.76 16.03 6.86
CA LYS A 203 7.20 16.26 6.67
C LYS A 203 7.76 17.08 7.83
N VAL A 204 8.94 16.70 8.31
CA VAL A 204 9.67 17.43 9.34
C VAL A 204 10.25 18.70 8.75
N THR A 205 9.80 19.86 9.24
CA THR A 205 10.29 21.18 8.81
C THR A 205 10.88 22.01 9.94
N LYS A 206 10.67 21.57 11.19
CA LYS A 206 11.09 22.28 12.40
C LYS A 206 11.61 21.28 13.42
N ARG A 207 12.53 21.72 14.26
CA ARG A 207 13.11 20.91 15.34
C ARG A 207 12.06 20.41 16.33
N LYS A 208 11.13 21.30 16.71
CA LYS A 208 10.03 21.02 17.66
C LYS A 208 8.70 21.35 17.00
N PHE A 209 7.78 20.42 17.05
CA PHE A 209 6.41 20.63 16.58
C PHE A 209 5.45 19.65 17.24
N GLN A 210 4.17 19.86 17.01
CA GLN A 210 3.11 18.94 17.42
C GLN A 210 2.33 18.46 16.20
N MET A 211 1.77 17.27 16.29
CA MET A 211 0.81 16.76 15.32
C MET A 211 -0.26 15.95 16.03
N ALA A 212 -1.47 15.88 15.47
CA ALA A 212 -2.55 15.06 15.97
C ALA A 212 -3.19 14.33 14.78
N SER A 213 -3.74 13.13 15.01
CA SER A 213 -4.54 12.40 14.03
C SER A 213 -5.96 12.25 14.55
N PRO A 214 -7.02 12.51 13.74
CA PRO A 214 -8.39 12.23 14.17
C PRO A 214 -8.62 10.77 14.55
N PHE A 215 -7.82 9.86 14.00
CA PHE A 215 -7.96 8.41 14.17
C PHE A 215 -6.98 7.81 15.18
N GLY A 216 -5.94 8.56 15.56
CA GLY A 216 -4.80 7.96 16.25
C GLY A 216 -4.07 6.96 15.35
N GLY A 217 -3.24 6.10 15.95
CA GLY A 217 -2.53 5.04 15.21
C GLY A 217 -1.09 4.85 15.70
N LEU A 218 -0.44 3.77 15.23
CA LEU A 218 0.99 3.56 15.40
C LEU A 218 1.78 4.73 14.82
N ILE A 219 2.82 5.16 15.52
CA ILE A 219 3.68 6.28 15.13
C ILE A 219 4.92 5.72 14.43
N TYR A 220 5.24 6.23 13.25
CA TYR A 220 6.42 5.89 12.48
C TYR A 220 7.28 7.10 12.22
N ILE A 221 8.60 6.90 12.26
CA ILE A 221 9.54 7.79 11.60
C ILE A 221 9.67 7.27 10.17
N ALA A 222 9.34 8.10 9.20
CA ALA A 222 9.34 7.75 7.79
C ALA A 222 10.49 8.49 7.09
N SER A 223 11.29 7.78 6.29
CA SER A 223 12.35 8.42 5.50
C SER A 223 12.50 7.77 4.15
N ASN A 224 12.70 8.60 3.12
CA ASN A 224 12.87 8.12 1.75
C ASN A 224 14.08 7.19 1.68
N PRO A 225 14.00 5.99 1.07
CA PRO A 225 15.13 5.06 1.01
C PRO A 225 16.36 5.62 0.28
N LYS A 226 16.23 6.70 -0.50
CA LYS A 226 17.34 7.39 -1.17
C LYS A 226 17.92 8.57 -0.37
N GLU A 227 17.31 8.93 0.76
CA GLU A 227 17.88 9.94 1.66
C GLU A 227 19.26 9.45 2.14
N GLY A 228 20.23 10.36 2.23
CA GLY A 228 21.57 10.01 2.71
C GLY A 228 21.53 9.52 4.16
N ASP A 229 22.48 8.66 4.53
CA ASP A 229 22.60 8.10 5.87
C ASP A 229 22.40 9.15 6.96
N TRP A 230 21.61 8.78 7.96
CA TRP A 230 21.43 9.60 9.16
C TRP A 230 21.13 8.72 10.36
N SER A 231 21.52 9.20 11.53
CA SER A 231 21.22 8.58 12.81
C SER A 231 20.81 9.66 13.80
N GLY A 232 19.87 9.35 14.69
CA GLY A 232 19.52 10.31 15.73
C GLY A 232 18.41 9.89 16.68
N ASP A 233 18.44 10.52 17.85
CA ASP A 233 17.49 10.37 18.93
C ASP A 233 16.31 11.32 18.75
N ILE A 234 15.13 10.77 18.47
CA ILE A 234 13.89 11.52 18.29
C ILE A 234 13.04 11.37 19.55
N LYS A 235 12.74 12.48 20.22
CA LYS A 235 11.88 12.50 21.39
C LYS A 235 10.42 12.66 20.95
N ILE A 236 9.59 11.72 21.36
CA ILE A 236 8.15 11.68 21.08
C ILE A 236 7.41 11.70 22.41
N GLY A 237 6.51 12.67 22.58
CA GLY A 237 5.71 12.84 23.80
C GLY A 237 4.21 12.85 23.53
N GLY A 238 3.41 12.57 24.56
CA GLY A 238 1.94 12.56 24.45
C GLY A 238 1.36 11.29 23.80
N ALA A 239 2.16 10.24 23.66
CA ALA A 239 1.78 8.95 23.10
C ALA A 239 1.63 7.89 24.20
N THR A 240 1.23 6.67 23.84
CA THR A 240 1.28 5.49 24.72
C THR A 240 2.17 4.41 24.15
N GLU A 241 2.58 3.44 24.98
CA GLU A 241 3.41 2.29 24.56
C GLU A 241 2.60 1.38 23.62
N ALA A 242 3.18 1.03 22.47
CA ALA A 242 2.72 -0.05 21.61
C ALA A 242 3.73 -1.20 21.68
N ALA A 243 3.25 -2.42 21.90
CA ALA A 243 4.13 -3.58 22.03
C ALA A 243 4.82 -3.90 20.70
N VAL A 244 6.12 -4.19 20.77
CA VAL A 244 6.96 -4.58 19.63
C VAL A 244 7.73 -5.84 19.99
N TYR A 245 7.46 -6.91 19.25
CA TYR A 245 8.26 -8.12 19.31
C TYR A 245 9.37 -8.04 18.26
N VAL A 246 10.62 -8.23 18.67
CA VAL A 246 11.78 -8.26 17.78
C VAL A 246 12.41 -9.65 17.83
N TYR A 247 12.34 -10.37 16.72
CA TYR A 247 12.85 -11.74 16.61
C TYR A 247 14.33 -11.83 17.01
N GLY A 248 14.65 -12.76 17.91
CA GLY A 248 15.99 -12.97 18.45
C GLY A 248 16.46 -11.91 19.46
N LYS A 249 15.63 -10.92 19.80
CA LYS A 249 15.96 -9.88 20.79
C LYS A 249 14.96 -9.77 21.94
N THR A 250 13.66 -9.88 21.66
CA THR A 250 12.61 -9.81 22.70
C THR A 250 12.48 -11.16 23.40
N THR A 251 12.71 -11.19 24.71
CA THR A 251 12.47 -12.38 25.54
C THR A 251 10.98 -12.61 25.78
N ALA A 252 10.60 -13.80 26.26
CA ALA A 252 9.22 -14.10 26.59
C ALA A 252 8.70 -13.20 27.72
N GLU A 253 9.55 -12.92 28.72
CA GLU A 253 9.28 -12.04 29.84
C GLU A 253 9.11 -10.58 29.37
N ASP A 254 9.99 -10.10 28.49
CA ASP A 254 9.87 -8.76 27.89
C ASP A 254 8.58 -8.63 27.08
N TRP A 255 8.25 -9.67 26.31
CA TRP A 255 7.03 -9.69 25.50
C TRP A 255 5.77 -9.62 26.38
N ALA A 256 5.68 -10.48 27.40
CA ALA A 256 4.58 -10.45 28.36
C ALA A 256 4.47 -9.10 29.07
N GLY A 257 5.61 -8.55 29.52
CA GLY A 257 5.65 -7.23 30.15
C GLY A 257 5.21 -6.09 29.22
N GLN A 258 5.65 -6.11 27.95
CA GLN A 258 5.21 -5.16 26.94
C GLN A 258 3.70 -5.25 26.69
N LEU A 259 3.15 -6.47 26.55
CA LEU A 259 1.71 -6.66 26.38
C LEU A 259 0.92 -6.18 27.61
N GLN A 260 1.44 -6.37 28.83
CA GLN A 260 0.76 -5.91 30.04
C GLN A 260 0.69 -4.37 30.11
N ARG A 261 1.82 -3.69 29.83
CA ARG A 261 1.93 -2.23 29.88
C ARG A 261 1.26 -1.53 28.70
N SER A 262 1.40 -2.08 27.50
CA SER A 262 0.80 -1.52 26.30
C SER A 262 -0.72 -1.66 26.33
N LYS A 263 -1.42 -0.56 26.07
CA LYS A 263 -2.88 -0.54 25.85
C LYS A 263 -3.22 -0.16 24.41
N ALA A 264 -2.24 -0.17 23.51
CA ALA A 264 -2.45 0.14 22.11
C ALA A 264 -3.25 -0.98 21.43
N PRO A 265 -4.18 -0.65 20.51
CA PRO A 265 -4.98 -1.65 19.80
C PRO A 265 -4.22 -2.39 18.70
N TRP A 266 -2.99 -1.95 18.38
CA TRP A 266 -2.12 -2.54 17.36
C TRP A 266 -0.73 -2.82 17.93
N VAL A 267 -0.11 -3.88 17.41
CA VAL A 267 1.23 -4.33 17.76
C VAL A 267 2.03 -4.62 16.50
N GLU A 268 3.36 -4.66 16.64
CA GLU A 268 4.25 -5.07 15.56
C GLU A 268 5.12 -6.26 15.98
N LEU A 269 5.27 -7.23 15.08
CA LEU A 269 6.27 -8.30 15.20
C LEU A 269 7.26 -8.17 14.05
N THR A 270 8.56 -8.21 14.34
CA THR A 270 9.59 -7.82 13.39
C THR A 270 10.72 -8.84 13.30
N THR A 271 11.22 -9.07 12.09
CA THR A 271 12.55 -9.63 11.80
C THR A 271 13.35 -8.61 10.97
N SER A 272 14.56 -8.98 10.53
CA SER A 272 15.29 -8.16 9.56
C SER A 272 14.63 -8.10 8.17
N ASN A 273 13.75 -9.06 7.85
CA ASN A 273 13.18 -9.22 6.51
C ASN A 273 11.67 -8.97 6.44
N ILE A 274 10.95 -9.02 7.57
CA ILE A 274 9.51 -8.76 7.59
C ILE A 274 9.04 -8.05 8.86
N ILE A 275 8.05 -7.17 8.70
CA ILE A 275 7.28 -6.55 9.77
C ILE A 275 5.81 -6.92 9.60
N LEU A 276 5.22 -7.53 10.62
CA LEU A 276 3.78 -7.81 10.70
C LEU A 276 3.13 -6.77 11.61
N THR A 277 2.18 -6.01 11.09
CA THR A 277 1.38 -5.06 11.87
C THR A 277 -0.03 -5.61 12.02
N VAL A 278 -0.41 -5.93 13.25
CA VAL A 278 -1.64 -6.68 13.54
C VAL A 278 -2.43 -6.06 14.70
N PRO A 279 -3.77 -6.24 14.73
CA PRO A 279 -4.55 -5.96 15.92
C PRO A 279 -4.03 -6.74 17.13
N ARG A 280 -4.04 -6.09 18.29
CA ARG A 280 -3.56 -6.66 19.55
C ARG A 280 -4.21 -8.01 19.89
N GLY A 281 -5.51 -8.15 19.66
CA GLY A 281 -6.24 -9.39 19.97
C GLY A 281 -5.71 -10.64 19.25
N ILE A 282 -4.98 -10.47 18.14
CA ILE A 282 -4.33 -11.58 17.44
C ILE A 282 -3.15 -12.14 18.25
N VAL A 283 -2.39 -11.27 18.93
CA VAL A 283 -1.20 -11.69 19.65
C VAL A 283 -1.46 -12.09 21.10
N GLU A 284 -2.61 -11.73 21.66
CA GLU A 284 -2.96 -12.08 23.05
C GLU A 284 -3.04 -13.59 23.27
N ASN A 285 -3.35 -14.35 22.22
CA ASN A 285 -3.40 -15.82 22.24
C ASN A 285 -2.18 -16.46 21.55
N LEU A 286 -1.14 -15.68 21.22
CA LEU A 286 0.01 -16.17 20.49
C LEU A 286 1.03 -16.80 21.44
N ALA A 287 1.07 -18.14 21.47
CA ALA A 287 1.92 -18.89 22.38
C ALA A 287 3.42 -18.72 22.11
N ASP A 288 3.82 -18.65 20.83
CA ASP A 288 5.24 -18.62 20.44
C ASP A 288 5.47 -17.62 19.28
N PRO A 289 5.67 -16.32 19.59
CA PRO A 289 6.00 -15.32 18.57
C PRO A 289 7.33 -15.59 17.86
N ALA A 290 8.27 -16.31 18.47
CA ALA A 290 9.54 -16.65 17.83
C ALA A 290 9.32 -17.62 16.67
N LYS A 291 8.56 -18.69 16.91
CA LYS A 291 8.20 -19.66 15.86
C LYS A 291 7.47 -18.98 14.71
N VAL A 292 6.45 -18.16 15.01
CA VAL A 292 5.70 -17.41 13.99
C VAL A 292 6.63 -16.56 13.12
N MET A 293 7.45 -15.73 13.75
CA MET A 293 8.34 -14.83 13.02
C MET A 293 9.43 -15.57 12.26
N SER A 294 9.91 -16.72 12.75
CA SER A 294 10.90 -17.53 12.04
C SER A 294 10.37 -18.09 10.71
N ILE A 295 9.09 -18.47 10.66
CA ILE A 295 8.46 -19.02 9.46
C ILE A 295 8.19 -17.89 8.46
N TRP A 296 7.67 -16.75 8.92
CA TRP A 296 7.51 -15.58 8.05
C TRP A 296 8.84 -15.09 7.47
N ASP A 297 9.90 -15.07 8.28
CA ASP A 297 11.25 -14.74 7.82
C ASP A 297 11.76 -15.73 6.76
N LEU A 298 11.52 -17.03 6.96
CA LEU A 298 11.86 -18.08 6.00
C LEU A 298 11.12 -17.91 4.67
N ILE A 299 9.82 -17.57 4.70
CA ILE A 299 9.01 -17.34 3.49
C ILE A 299 9.58 -16.17 2.68
N ILE A 300 9.83 -15.02 3.30
CA ILE A 300 10.42 -13.85 2.61
C ILE A 300 11.79 -14.17 2.04
N LYS A 301 12.64 -14.88 2.81
CA LYS A 301 13.96 -15.34 2.34
C LYS A 301 13.86 -16.25 1.12
N GLY A 302 12.89 -17.17 1.10
CA GLY A 302 12.67 -18.07 -0.04
C GLY A 302 12.32 -17.32 -1.32
N GLU A 303 11.44 -16.33 -1.24
CA GLU A 303 11.09 -15.55 -2.43
C GLU A 303 12.21 -14.61 -2.88
N MET A 304 12.94 -14.00 -1.94
CA MET A 304 14.15 -13.23 -2.28
C MET A 304 15.25 -14.11 -2.87
N GLU A 305 15.36 -15.37 -2.43
CA GLU A 305 16.26 -16.36 -3.04
C GLU A 305 15.88 -16.58 -4.51
N LEU A 306 14.61 -16.85 -4.83
CA LEU A 306 14.22 -16.99 -6.22
C LEU A 306 14.49 -15.70 -7.00
N ALA A 307 14.12 -14.55 -6.44
CA ALA A 307 14.27 -13.22 -7.06
C ALA A 307 15.72 -12.83 -7.29
N GLN A 308 16.68 -13.54 -6.68
CA GLN A 308 18.10 -13.21 -6.68
C GLN A 308 18.37 -11.84 -6.05
N ILE A 309 17.61 -11.50 -5.01
CA ILE A 309 17.78 -10.26 -4.26
C ILE A 309 18.73 -10.53 -3.08
N PRO A 310 19.84 -9.78 -2.94
CA PRO A 310 20.76 -9.98 -1.84
C PRO A 310 20.14 -9.60 -0.50
N LEU A 311 20.54 -10.34 0.54
CA LEU A 311 20.20 -10.06 1.93
C LEU A 311 21.42 -9.50 2.69
N PRO A 312 21.23 -8.58 3.65
CA PRO A 312 19.97 -7.94 4.00
C PRO A 312 19.46 -7.01 2.89
N PHE A 313 18.14 -7.01 2.68
CA PHE A 313 17.51 -6.07 1.75
C PHE A 313 17.54 -4.64 2.33
N TYR A 314 17.32 -3.62 1.50
CA TYR A 314 17.37 -2.22 1.95
C TYR A 314 16.27 -1.84 2.96
N ARG A 315 15.24 -2.68 3.09
CA ARG A 315 14.19 -2.62 4.10
C ARG A 315 13.52 -3.98 4.27
N PRO A 316 12.90 -4.28 5.43
CA PRO A 316 12.03 -5.43 5.55
C PRO A 316 10.78 -5.27 4.66
N GLN A 317 10.18 -6.37 4.22
CA GLN A 317 8.81 -6.38 3.73
C GLN A 317 7.86 -6.01 4.89
N ARG A 318 6.68 -5.49 4.58
CA ARG A 318 5.71 -5.09 5.61
C ARG A 318 4.33 -5.58 5.24
N MET A 319 3.65 -6.24 6.18
CA MET A 319 2.28 -6.70 6.04
C MET A 319 1.39 -6.01 7.07
N VAL A 320 0.25 -5.49 6.62
CA VAL A 320 -0.72 -4.80 7.47
C VAL A 320 -2.08 -5.43 7.25
N ILE A 321 -2.68 -5.91 8.35
CA ILE A 321 -4.07 -6.35 8.33
C ILE A 321 -5.00 -5.13 8.23
N ASP A 322 -6.08 -5.24 7.46
CA ASP A 322 -7.12 -4.21 7.39
C ASP A 322 -8.53 -4.80 7.25
N GLU A 323 -9.51 -4.12 7.86
CA GLU A 323 -10.94 -4.44 7.75
C GLU A 323 -11.48 -4.25 6.33
N HIS A 324 -10.93 -3.28 5.60
CA HIS A 324 -11.36 -2.98 4.25
C HIS A 324 -10.14 -2.47 3.46
N ILE A 325 -9.75 -3.23 2.44
CA ILE A 325 -8.67 -2.86 1.52
C ILE A 325 -9.24 -2.40 0.16
N GLY A 326 -8.44 -1.74 -0.65
CA GLY A 326 -8.83 -1.16 -1.93
C GLY A 326 -9.43 -2.20 -2.89
N GLY A 327 -9.07 -3.47 -2.77
CA GLY A 327 -9.61 -4.59 -3.53
C GLY A 327 -8.85 -5.89 -3.29
N GLY A 328 -9.49 -7.01 -3.64
CA GLY A 328 -8.93 -8.35 -3.50
C GLY A 328 -9.04 -8.95 -2.09
N PHE A 329 -8.45 -10.14 -1.93
CA PHE A 329 -8.23 -10.76 -0.61
C PHE A 329 -7.00 -10.17 0.07
N MET A 330 -5.99 -9.82 -0.72
CA MET A 330 -4.78 -9.12 -0.34
C MET A 330 -4.34 -8.29 -1.56
N HIS A 331 -3.40 -7.37 -1.39
CA HIS A 331 -2.65 -6.81 -2.51
C HIS A 331 -1.22 -6.43 -2.12
N SER A 332 -0.32 -6.53 -3.10
CA SER A 332 1.09 -6.18 -2.97
C SER A 332 1.32 -4.69 -2.65
N GLY A 333 2.55 -4.37 -2.24
CA GLY A 333 2.94 -3.00 -1.89
C GLY A 333 3.89 -2.91 -0.70
N TYR A 334 4.10 -1.68 -0.24
CA TYR A 334 4.70 -1.40 1.05
C TYR A 334 3.79 -0.44 1.82
N PRO A 335 2.89 -0.98 2.66
CA PRO A 335 2.73 -2.40 3.03
C PRO A 335 2.02 -3.28 1.98
N ILE A 336 2.18 -4.59 2.09
CA ILE A 336 1.25 -5.60 1.58
C ILE A 336 0.00 -5.54 2.48
N MET A 337 -1.15 -5.26 1.90
CA MET A 337 -2.40 -5.13 2.64
C MET A 337 -3.16 -6.45 2.65
N ILE A 338 -3.64 -6.84 3.83
CA ILE A 338 -4.28 -8.14 4.06
C ILE A 338 -5.70 -7.90 4.52
N HIS A 339 -6.66 -8.33 3.72
CA HIS A 339 -8.06 -8.20 4.10
C HIS A 339 -8.37 -9.18 5.23
N HIS A 340 -8.73 -8.65 6.39
CA HIS A 340 -9.29 -9.42 7.50
C HIS A 340 -10.57 -8.73 7.94
N SER A 341 -11.70 -9.33 7.58
CA SER A 341 -13.02 -8.81 7.91
C SER A 341 -13.83 -9.95 8.53
N PRO A 342 -13.78 -10.13 9.87
CA PRO A 342 -14.61 -11.09 10.56
C PRO A 342 -16.10 -10.89 10.25
N SER A 343 -16.53 -9.64 10.07
CA SER A 343 -17.91 -9.29 9.67
C SER A 343 -18.31 -9.84 8.30
N ARG A 344 -17.33 -10.27 7.48
CA ARG A 344 -17.51 -10.86 6.15
C ARG A 344 -16.98 -12.30 6.05
N GLY A 345 -16.64 -12.92 7.19
CA GLY A 345 -16.10 -14.29 7.24
C GLY A 345 -14.67 -14.43 6.73
N LEU A 346 -13.91 -13.34 6.61
CA LEU A 346 -12.53 -13.34 6.13
C LEU A 346 -11.55 -13.34 7.32
N LEU A 347 -10.96 -14.50 7.63
CA LEU A 347 -10.19 -14.74 8.85
C LEU A 347 -8.67 -14.83 8.60
N SER A 348 -8.09 -13.89 7.86
CA SER A 348 -6.65 -13.85 7.55
C SER A 348 -5.74 -13.70 8.78
N ALA A 349 -6.29 -13.18 9.89
CA ALA A 349 -5.61 -13.11 11.19
C ALA A 349 -5.05 -14.47 11.64
N ASP A 350 -5.79 -15.55 11.41
CA ASP A 350 -5.43 -16.90 11.85
C ASP A 350 -4.24 -17.47 11.09
N ILE A 351 -3.97 -16.95 9.89
CA ILE A 351 -2.81 -17.30 9.07
C ILE A 351 -1.59 -16.48 9.51
N ILE A 352 -1.78 -15.20 9.81
CA ILE A 352 -0.70 -14.36 10.34
C ILE A 352 -0.19 -14.89 11.69
N ALA A 353 -1.11 -15.27 12.58
CA ALA A 353 -0.80 -15.83 13.88
C ALA A 353 -0.23 -17.26 13.82
N ASP A 354 -0.58 -18.03 12.79
CA ASP A 354 -0.08 -19.40 12.60
C ASP A 354 0.31 -19.65 11.13
N PRO A 355 1.51 -19.22 10.73
CA PRO A 355 1.99 -19.40 9.37
C PRO A 355 2.31 -20.86 9.03
N THR A 356 2.25 -21.80 9.99
CA THR A 356 2.39 -23.24 9.67
C THR A 356 1.24 -23.72 8.78
N LYS A 357 0.08 -23.06 8.82
CA LYS A 357 -1.05 -23.30 7.92
C LYS A 357 -0.69 -23.04 6.46
N LEU A 358 0.31 -22.22 6.19
CA LEU A 358 0.80 -21.99 4.82
C LEU A 358 1.60 -23.18 4.27
N LEU A 359 2.10 -24.05 5.16
CA LEU A 359 2.86 -25.25 4.82
C LEU A 359 1.97 -26.47 4.56
N ILE A 360 0.65 -26.26 4.45
CA ILE A 360 -0.34 -27.28 4.14
C ILE A 360 -1.03 -26.91 2.83
N PRO A 361 -1.00 -27.76 1.79
CA PRO A 361 -1.63 -27.44 0.50
C PRO A 361 -3.12 -27.14 0.67
N SER A 362 -3.60 -26.06 0.06
CA SER A 362 -4.97 -25.55 0.27
C SER A 362 -5.79 -25.39 -1.02
N LYS A 363 -5.30 -25.94 -2.13
CA LYS A 363 -5.92 -25.90 -3.46
C LYS A 363 -6.26 -24.48 -3.94
N GLY A 364 -5.41 -23.51 -3.60
CA GLY A 364 -5.54 -22.11 -4.00
C GLY A 364 -6.06 -21.17 -2.90
N GLY A 365 -6.10 -21.64 -1.66
CA GLY A 365 -6.41 -20.82 -0.49
C GLY A 365 -5.20 -19.99 -0.03
N ALA A 366 -5.07 -19.84 1.29
CA ALA A 366 -4.17 -18.86 1.90
C ALA A 366 -2.71 -18.95 1.43
N ASN A 367 -2.11 -20.14 1.35
CA ASN A 367 -0.71 -20.26 0.90
C ASN A 367 -0.46 -19.69 -0.49
N TRP A 368 -1.30 -20.05 -1.46
CA TRP A 368 -1.19 -19.46 -2.79
C TRP A 368 -1.35 -17.94 -2.74
N GLY A 369 -2.36 -17.43 -2.03
CA GLY A 369 -2.60 -15.99 -1.90
C GLY A 369 -1.42 -15.22 -1.29
N PHE A 370 -0.85 -15.71 -0.19
CA PHE A 370 0.28 -15.06 0.47
C PHE A 370 1.55 -15.09 -0.39
N PHE A 371 1.91 -16.24 -0.97
CA PHE A 371 3.08 -16.33 -1.86
C PHE A 371 2.89 -15.51 -3.14
N HIS A 372 1.65 -15.40 -3.64
CA HIS A 372 1.32 -14.60 -4.81
C HIS A 372 1.57 -13.10 -4.57
N GLU A 373 1.11 -12.55 -3.44
CA GLU A 373 1.29 -11.12 -3.16
C GLU A 373 2.73 -10.73 -2.81
N ILE A 374 3.46 -11.61 -2.10
CA ILE A 374 4.89 -11.41 -1.88
C ILE A 374 5.61 -11.52 -3.24
N GLY A 375 5.17 -12.44 -4.10
CA GLY A 375 5.71 -12.63 -5.44
C GLY A 375 5.53 -11.39 -6.33
N HIS A 376 4.41 -10.67 -6.20
CA HIS A 376 4.23 -9.36 -6.83
C HIS A 376 5.29 -8.36 -6.37
N ASN A 377 5.64 -8.31 -5.08
CA ASN A 377 6.73 -7.45 -4.60
C ASN A 377 8.11 -7.84 -5.18
N MET A 378 8.31 -9.09 -5.60
CA MET A 378 9.53 -9.58 -6.24
C MET A 378 9.50 -9.50 -7.77
N GLN A 379 8.38 -9.08 -8.36
CA GLN A 379 8.17 -9.06 -9.79
C GLN A 379 8.93 -7.89 -10.46
N ASN A 380 9.86 -8.20 -11.37
CA ASN A 380 10.62 -7.22 -12.14
C ASN A 380 9.90 -6.87 -13.45
N LEU A 381 9.54 -5.61 -13.61
CA LEU A 381 8.78 -5.13 -14.76
C LEU A 381 9.45 -5.31 -16.12
N ASP A 382 10.75 -5.55 -16.19
CA ASP A 382 11.47 -5.70 -17.47
C ASP A 382 11.14 -7.03 -18.14
N TRP A 383 10.81 -8.08 -17.36
CA TRP A 383 10.36 -9.37 -17.89
C TRP A 383 8.84 -9.56 -17.83
N VAL A 384 8.09 -8.59 -17.28
CA VAL A 384 6.61 -8.58 -17.27
C VAL A 384 6.10 -8.00 -18.58
N PHE A 385 5.66 -8.87 -19.48
CA PHE A 385 4.97 -8.52 -20.71
C PHE A 385 3.45 -8.77 -20.60
N GLY A 386 2.72 -8.48 -21.67
CA GLY A 386 1.26 -8.53 -21.75
C GLY A 386 0.70 -9.85 -21.24
N GLY A 387 -0.30 -9.76 -20.37
CA GLY A 387 -0.93 -10.92 -19.72
C GLY A 387 -0.12 -11.56 -18.59
N THR A 388 1.11 -11.10 -18.30
CA THR A 388 1.98 -11.79 -17.32
C THR A 388 2.05 -11.17 -15.93
N THR A 389 1.34 -10.08 -15.66
CA THR A 389 1.30 -9.48 -14.30
C THR A 389 0.81 -10.49 -13.28
N GLU A 390 -0.32 -11.17 -13.53
CA GLU A 390 -0.86 -12.21 -12.64
C GLU A 390 -0.28 -13.61 -12.89
N VAL A 391 0.77 -13.70 -13.70
CA VAL A 391 1.44 -14.95 -14.08
C VAL A 391 2.82 -15.04 -13.46
N SER A 392 3.65 -14.03 -13.68
CA SER A 392 5.06 -14.04 -13.27
C SER A 392 5.24 -13.90 -11.76
N CYS A 393 4.29 -13.29 -11.03
CA CYS A 393 4.26 -13.35 -9.57
C CYS A 393 4.11 -14.80 -9.07
N ASN A 394 3.43 -15.66 -9.82
CA ASN A 394 3.25 -17.06 -9.44
C ASN A 394 4.48 -17.93 -9.71
N PHE A 395 5.56 -17.40 -10.30
CA PHE A 395 6.85 -18.10 -10.27
C PHE A 395 7.31 -18.29 -8.82
N PHE A 396 7.10 -17.27 -7.98
CA PHE A 396 7.39 -17.31 -6.56
C PHE A 396 6.45 -18.27 -5.83
N SER A 397 5.14 -18.24 -6.11
CA SER A 397 4.19 -19.24 -5.58
C SER A 397 4.63 -20.67 -5.87
N LEU A 398 4.90 -21.00 -7.13
CA LEU A 398 5.36 -22.33 -7.53
C LEU A 398 6.67 -22.74 -6.82
N TYR A 399 7.62 -21.80 -6.71
CA TYR A 399 8.89 -22.02 -6.04
C TYR A 399 8.72 -22.32 -4.55
N MET A 400 7.87 -21.55 -3.86
CA MET A 400 7.61 -21.75 -2.43
C MET A 400 6.94 -23.09 -2.16
N PHE A 401 6.05 -23.55 -3.04
CA PHE A 401 5.50 -24.91 -2.96
C PHE A 401 6.57 -25.98 -3.13
N ASP A 402 7.42 -25.88 -4.15
CA ASP A 402 8.50 -26.85 -4.36
C ASP A 402 9.49 -26.87 -3.18
N ARG A 403 9.83 -25.70 -2.64
CA ARG A 403 10.87 -25.55 -1.60
C ARG A 403 10.39 -25.86 -0.20
N LEU A 404 9.18 -25.44 0.17
CA LEU A 404 8.66 -25.60 1.53
C LEU A 404 7.76 -26.83 1.69
N LEU A 405 7.08 -27.28 0.62
CA LEU A 405 6.12 -28.38 0.66
C LEU A 405 6.59 -29.61 -0.13
N GLY A 406 7.74 -29.55 -0.80
CA GLY A 406 8.32 -30.66 -1.56
C GLY A 406 7.58 -30.99 -2.86
N GLY A 407 6.67 -30.11 -3.31
CA GLY A 407 5.91 -30.30 -4.53
C GLY A 407 4.66 -29.43 -4.62
N ARG A 408 3.93 -29.58 -5.73
CA ARG A 408 2.79 -28.73 -6.11
C ARG A 408 1.44 -29.41 -5.95
N ASP A 409 1.42 -30.62 -5.39
CA ASP A 409 0.20 -31.37 -5.20
C ASP A 409 -0.72 -30.63 -4.23
N GLY A 410 -1.91 -30.30 -4.71
CA GLY A 410 -2.87 -29.49 -3.96
C GLY A 410 -2.47 -28.02 -3.79
N ALA A 411 -1.50 -27.50 -4.55
CA ALA A 411 -1.09 -26.10 -4.45
C ALA A 411 -2.20 -25.14 -4.90
N HIS A 412 -2.72 -25.33 -6.12
CA HIS A 412 -3.86 -24.60 -6.65
C HIS A 412 -4.63 -25.48 -7.64
N SER A 413 -5.97 -25.44 -7.59
CA SER A 413 -6.83 -26.24 -8.50
C SER A 413 -6.52 -25.96 -9.98
N GLY A 414 -6.36 -24.68 -10.31
CA GLY A 414 -5.94 -24.17 -11.63
C GLY A 414 -4.61 -24.70 -12.18
N ILE A 415 -3.73 -25.30 -11.35
CA ILE A 415 -2.48 -25.93 -11.81
C ILE A 415 -2.47 -27.45 -11.59
N SER A 416 -3.59 -28.05 -11.21
CA SER A 416 -3.71 -29.51 -11.17
C SER A 416 -3.47 -30.09 -12.56
N ASN A 417 -2.88 -31.29 -12.64
CA ASN A 417 -2.59 -31.94 -13.92
C ASN A 417 -3.85 -32.05 -14.80
N GLU A 418 -4.99 -32.44 -14.22
CA GLU A 418 -6.27 -32.52 -14.93
C GLU A 418 -6.69 -31.17 -15.53
N THR A 419 -6.64 -30.10 -14.72
CA THR A 419 -7.08 -28.76 -15.14
C THR A 419 -6.13 -28.18 -16.18
N THR A 420 -4.82 -28.29 -15.96
CA THR A 420 -3.79 -27.86 -16.91
C THR A 420 -3.95 -28.57 -18.26
N GLN A 421 -4.12 -29.89 -18.26
CA GLN A 421 -4.29 -30.66 -19.49
C GLN A 421 -5.59 -30.28 -20.22
N LYS A 422 -6.70 -30.08 -19.49
CA LYS A 422 -7.95 -29.61 -20.07
C LYS A 422 -7.80 -28.22 -20.72
N MET A 423 -7.23 -27.26 -19.99
CA MET A 423 -7.02 -25.89 -20.48
C MET A 423 -6.14 -25.87 -21.74
N MET A 424 -5.06 -26.65 -21.75
CA MET A 424 -4.18 -26.76 -22.92
C MET A 424 -4.94 -27.31 -24.14
N ARG A 425 -5.71 -28.40 -23.99
CA ARG A 425 -6.49 -28.98 -25.08
C ARG A 425 -7.47 -27.96 -25.66
N GLU A 426 -8.27 -27.32 -24.81
CA GLU A 426 -9.25 -26.32 -25.24
C GLU A 426 -8.58 -25.15 -25.97
N TYR A 427 -7.46 -24.66 -25.44
CA TYR A 427 -6.70 -23.57 -26.04
C TYR A 427 -6.12 -23.92 -27.42
N PHE A 428 -5.47 -25.08 -27.55
CA PHE A 428 -4.86 -25.47 -28.83
C PHE A 428 -5.91 -25.90 -29.87
N THR A 429 -7.02 -26.54 -29.48
CA THR A 429 -8.13 -26.87 -30.39
C THR A 429 -8.82 -25.61 -30.93
N LYS A 430 -8.92 -24.54 -30.12
CA LYS A 430 -9.45 -23.24 -30.59
C LYS A 430 -8.51 -22.55 -31.59
N GLY A 431 -7.22 -22.90 -31.58
CA GLY A 431 -6.15 -22.22 -32.29
C GLY A 431 -5.44 -21.23 -31.36
N ALA A 432 -4.15 -21.49 -31.10
CA ALA A 432 -3.36 -20.66 -30.18
C ALA A 432 -3.32 -19.20 -30.64
N ASN A 433 -3.74 -18.30 -29.75
CA ASN A 433 -3.79 -16.87 -29.98
C ASN A 433 -3.31 -16.10 -28.74
N TYR A 434 -2.54 -15.03 -28.96
CA TYR A 434 -1.96 -14.25 -27.87
C TYR A 434 -3.00 -13.51 -27.01
N ASP A 435 -4.06 -12.98 -27.59
CA ASP A 435 -5.10 -12.26 -26.84
C ASP A 435 -5.90 -13.21 -25.93
N ASP A 436 -6.22 -14.40 -26.44
CA ASP A 436 -6.82 -15.47 -25.63
C ASP A 436 -5.88 -15.90 -24.50
N TRP A 437 -4.58 -16.07 -24.79
CA TRP A 437 -3.58 -16.43 -23.79
C TRP A 437 -3.47 -15.40 -22.66
N LYS A 438 -3.41 -14.11 -23.01
CA LYS A 438 -3.32 -13.00 -22.04
C LYS A 438 -4.52 -12.92 -21.11
N SER A 439 -5.69 -13.40 -21.55
CA SER A 439 -6.93 -13.31 -20.79
C SER A 439 -7.02 -14.31 -19.63
N ASN A 440 -6.13 -15.31 -19.58
CA ASN A 440 -6.16 -16.38 -18.59
C ASN A 440 -4.79 -16.56 -17.91
N PRO A 441 -4.60 -16.05 -16.67
CA PRO A 441 -3.35 -16.17 -15.95
C PRO A 441 -2.89 -17.62 -15.69
N PHE A 442 -3.81 -18.55 -15.44
CA PHE A 442 -3.43 -19.95 -15.21
C PHE A 442 -2.97 -20.62 -16.50
N LEU A 443 -3.57 -20.29 -17.65
CA LEU A 443 -3.08 -20.74 -18.95
C LEU A 443 -1.67 -20.21 -19.22
N GLY A 444 -1.42 -18.93 -18.94
CA GLY A 444 -0.09 -18.34 -19.03
C GLY A 444 0.92 -19.01 -18.10
N LEU A 445 0.52 -19.32 -16.88
CA LEU A 445 1.37 -19.99 -15.90
C LEU A 445 1.74 -21.41 -16.34
N VAL A 446 0.85 -22.13 -17.02
CA VAL A 446 1.15 -23.46 -17.58
C VAL A 446 2.33 -23.41 -18.55
N MET A 447 2.38 -22.42 -19.43
CA MET A 447 3.49 -22.26 -20.38
C MET A 447 4.83 -22.11 -19.63
N PHE A 448 4.92 -21.20 -18.66
CA PHE A 448 6.16 -21.00 -17.90
C PHE A 448 6.49 -22.17 -16.98
N ARG A 449 5.47 -22.87 -16.47
CA ARG A 449 5.65 -24.12 -15.72
C ARG A 449 6.34 -25.18 -16.57
N GLN A 450 5.99 -25.33 -17.85
CA GLN A 450 6.68 -26.30 -18.74
C GLN A 450 8.17 -25.94 -18.92
N LEU A 451 8.50 -24.66 -19.03
CA LEU A 451 9.89 -24.19 -19.06
C LEU A 451 10.60 -24.50 -17.74
N GLN A 452 9.94 -24.25 -16.61
CA GLN A 452 10.50 -24.56 -15.30
C GLN A 452 10.71 -26.07 -15.11
N GLU A 453 9.77 -26.92 -15.51
CA GLU A 453 9.88 -28.38 -15.38
C GLU A 453 11.00 -28.93 -16.27
N ALA A 454 11.27 -28.31 -17.42
CA ALA A 454 12.32 -28.75 -18.34
C ALA A 454 13.73 -28.27 -17.98
N PHE A 455 13.86 -27.05 -17.42
CA PHE A 455 15.16 -26.41 -17.21
C PHE A 455 15.50 -26.17 -15.73
N GLY A 456 14.54 -26.32 -14.83
CA GLY A 456 14.71 -26.16 -13.39
C GLY A 456 14.81 -24.70 -12.91
N TRP A 457 14.78 -24.53 -11.59
CA TRP A 457 14.79 -23.21 -10.96
C TRP A 457 16.12 -22.46 -11.10
N GLU A 458 17.24 -23.15 -11.26
CA GLU A 458 18.54 -22.48 -11.47
C GLU A 458 18.61 -21.74 -12.82
N SER A 459 17.89 -22.20 -13.85
CA SER A 459 17.74 -21.43 -15.09
C SER A 459 16.91 -20.16 -14.86
N PHE A 460 15.84 -20.21 -14.07
CA PHE A 460 15.07 -19.00 -13.71
C PHE A 460 15.90 -18.01 -12.88
N LYS A 461 16.65 -18.49 -11.89
CA LYS A 461 17.58 -17.66 -11.12
C LYS A 461 18.66 -17.03 -12.02
N SER A 462 19.22 -17.79 -12.96
CA SER A 462 20.19 -17.27 -13.94
C SER A 462 19.57 -16.24 -14.87
N PHE A 463 18.34 -16.47 -15.32
CA PHE A 463 17.55 -15.52 -16.10
C PHE A 463 17.31 -14.22 -15.31
N PHE A 464 16.96 -14.28 -14.03
CA PHE A 464 16.77 -13.08 -13.22
C PHE A 464 18.06 -12.30 -13.00
N ARG A 465 19.19 -12.98 -12.73
CA ARG A 465 20.51 -12.32 -12.65
C ARG A 465 20.88 -11.59 -13.95
N LYS A 466 20.53 -12.14 -15.12
CA LYS A 466 20.76 -11.48 -16.42
C LYS A 466 20.00 -10.15 -16.52
N TYR A 467 18.72 -10.14 -16.14
CA TYR A 467 17.93 -8.90 -16.14
C TYR A 467 18.42 -7.88 -15.10
N GLN A 468 18.84 -8.33 -13.93
CA GLN A 468 19.47 -7.44 -12.94
C GLN A 468 20.76 -6.82 -13.50
N ALA A 469 21.59 -7.59 -14.20
CA ALA A 469 22.80 -7.09 -14.86
C ALA A 469 22.48 -6.09 -15.98
N LEU A 470 21.41 -6.32 -16.76
CA LEU A 470 20.93 -5.35 -17.76
C LEU A 470 20.49 -4.05 -17.10
N ALA A 471 19.69 -4.11 -16.03
CA ALA A 471 19.25 -2.94 -15.28
C ALA A 471 20.43 -2.18 -14.66
N ALA A 472 21.43 -2.88 -14.13
CA ALA A 472 22.63 -2.27 -13.59
C ALA A 472 23.47 -1.56 -14.66
N ALA A 473 23.58 -2.14 -15.87
CA ALA A 473 24.32 -1.56 -16.99
C ALA A 473 23.58 -0.36 -17.63
N ASP A 474 22.25 -0.37 -17.63
CA ASP A 474 21.41 0.71 -18.16
C ASP A 474 20.21 0.99 -17.22
N PRO A 475 20.41 1.84 -16.19
CA PRO A 475 19.38 2.16 -15.21
C PRO A 475 18.12 2.82 -15.79
N GLU A 476 18.21 3.46 -16.95
CA GLU A 476 17.07 4.06 -17.66
C GLU A 476 16.18 3.01 -18.36
N GLY A 477 16.65 1.78 -18.49
CA GLY A 477 15.88 0.68 -19.07
C GLY A 477 15.62 0.85 -20.57
N SER A 478 16.58 1.45 -21.29
CA SER A 478 16.47 1.66 -22.74
C SER A 478 16.54 0.35 -23.55
N TYR A 479 17.13 -0.70 -22.98
CA TYR A 479 17.25 -2.03 -23.59
C TYR A 479 15.92 -2.77 -23.79
N VAL A 480 14.83 -2.37 -23.13
CA VAL A 480 13.54 -3.04 -23.27
C VAL A 480 12.37 -2.08 -23.11
N LYS A 481 11.65 -1.83 -24.20
CA LYS A 481 10.49 -0.94 -24.23
C LYS A 481 9.35 -1.50 -25.07
N GLY A 482 8.15 -1.50 -24.51
CA GLY A 482 6.97 -2.03 -25.18
C GLY A 482 6.84 -3.55 -25.08
N ASP A 483 5.68 -4.05 -25.47
CA ASP A 483 5.30 -5.45 -25.25
C ASP A 483 6.15 -6.44 -26.06
N GLU A 484 6.36 -6.16 -27.35
CA GLU A 484 7.13 -7.03 -28.24
C GLU A 484 8.59 -7.14 -27.81
N ALA A 485 9.26 -6.01 -27.54
CA ALA A 485 10.65 -6.01 -27.08
C ALA A 485 10.83 -6.82 -25.79
N LYS A 486 9.83 -6.83 -24.89
CA LYS A 486 9.87 -7.65 -23.67
C LYS A 486 9.78 -9.13 -23.97
N ARG A 487 8.88 -9.56 -24.86
CA ARG A 487 8.77 -10.97 -25.29
C ARG A 487 10.04 -11.43 -26.01
N ASP A 488 10.58 -10.57 -26.87
CA ASP A 488 11.84 -10.76 -27.58
C ASP A 488 13.02 -10.93 -26.64
N LEU A 489 13.15 -10.05 -25.65
CA LEU A 489 14.20 -10.12 -24.63
C LEU A 489 14.02 -11.36 -23.74
N TRP A 490 12.78 -11.71 -23.40
CA TRP A 490 12.48 -12.91 -22.62
C TRP A 490 12.97 -14.15 -23.35
N ALA A 491 12.52 -14.35 -24.60
CA ALA A 491 12.90 -15.48 -25.43
C ALA A 491 14.42 -15.55 -25.67
N SER A 492 15.04 -14.39 -25.93
CA SER A 492 16.49 -14.28 -26.14
C SER A 492 17.27 -14.68 -24.89
N THR A 493 16.93 -14.09 -23.75
CA THR A 493 17.66 -14.27 -22.49
C THR A 493 17.50 -15.69 -21.97
N PHE A 494 16.29 -16.25 -22.01
CA PHE A 494 16.06 -17.60 -21.54
C PHE A 494 16.70 -18.65 -22.47
N SER A 495 16.72 -18.40 -23.78
CA SER A 495 17.46 -19.25 -24.73
C SER A 495 18.97 -19.22 -24.50
N GLU A 496 19.53 -18.04 -24.21
CA GLU A 496 20.94 -17.90 -23.84
C GLU A 496 21.27 -18.66 -22.55
N VAL A 497 20.43 -18.52 -21.51
CA VAL A 497 20.63 -19.18 -20.22
C VAL A 497 20.56 -20.71 -20.34
N THR A 498 19.66 -21.23 -21.16
CA THR A 498 19.44 -22.68 -21.31
C THR A 498 20.28 -23.31 -22.41
N GLY A 499 20.87 -22.51 -23.30
CA GLY A 499 21.53 -22.98 -24.52
C GLY A 499 20.57 -23.65 -25.51
N LYS A 500 19.27 -23.37 -25.42
CA LYS A 500 18.22 -23.93 -26.28
C LYS A 500 17.43 -22.83 -26.97
N ASN A 501 17.07 -23.04 -28.23
CA ASN A 501 16.17 -22.15 -28.94
C ASN A 501 14.73 -22.45 -28.54
N ILE A 502 14.12 -21.55 -27.77
CA ILE A 502 12.70 -21.66 -27.35
C ILE A 502 11.73 -20.90 -28.25
N ALA A 503 12.20 -20.31 -29.36
CA ALA A 503 11.33 -19.60 -30.30
C ALA A 503 10.16 -20.48 -30.80
N PRO A 504 10.38 -21.75 -31.21
CA PRO A 504 9.26 -22.60 -31.64
C PRO A 504 8.24 -22.87 -30.53
N PHE A 505 8.68 -22.90 -29.27
CA PHE A 505 7.79 -23.05 -28.13
C PHE A 505 6.91 -21.81 -27.92
N PHE A 506 7.49 -20.61 -28.02
CA PHE A 506 6.75 -19.35 -27.97
C PHE A 506 5.72 -19.26 -29.10
N GLU A 507 6.12 -19.61 -30.33
CA GLU A 507 5.23 -19.64 -31.49
C GLU A 507 4.08 -20.64 -31.32
N ALA A 508 4.37 -21.85 -30.83
CA ALA A 508 3.35 -22.87 -30.62
C ALA A 508 2.30 -22.42 -29.60
N TRP A 509 2.71 -21.69 -28.55
CA TRP A 509 1.82 -21.05 -27.58
C TRP A 509 1.14 -19.78 -28.10
N GLY A 510 1.32 -19.41 -29.37
CA GLY A 510 0.71 -18.23 -29.97
C GLY A 510 1.30 -16.91 -29.46
N ILE A 511 2.53 -16.91 -28.93
CA ILE A 511 3.20 -15.73 -28.36
C ILE A 511 4.18 -15.17 -29.39
N PRO A 512 3.88 -14.03 -30.03
CA PRO A 512 4.68 -13.54 -31.13
C PRO A 512 6.02 -12.96 -30.66
N ILE A 513 7.11 -13.34 -31.31
CA ILE A 513 8.43 -12.72 -31.19
C ILE A 513 8.91 -12.30 -32.59
N SER A 514 9.81 -11.32 -32.66
CA SER A 514 10.27 -10.77 -33.94
C SER A 514 11.06 -11.78 -34.79
N SER A 515 11.05 -11.58 -36.10
CA SER A 515 11.85 -12.37 -37.05
C SER A 515 13.34 -12.32 -36.71
N ASP A 516 13.82 -11.17 -36.24
CA ASP A 516 15.22 -10.94 -35.92
C ASP A 516 15.65 -11.76 -34.70
N VAL A 517 14.79 -11.88 -33.68
CA VAL A 517 15.03 -12.79 -32.55
C VAL A 517 15.06 -14.24 -33.02
N LYS A 518 14.08 -14.67 -33.84
CA LYS A 518 14.05 -16.06 -34.36
C LYS A 518 15.33 -16.40 -35.14
N ALA A 519 15.77 -15.50 -36.01
CA ALA A 519 17.01 -15.66 -36.77
C ALA A 519 18.23 -15.77 -35.85
N ARG A 520 18.35 -14.88 -34.84
CA ARG A 520 19.46 -14.93 -33.86
C ARG A 520 19.46 -16.20 -33.01
N LEU A 521 18.28 -16.73 -32.69
CA LEU A 521 18.14 -17.94 -31.86
C LEU A 521 18.39 -19.24 -32.62
N SER A 522 18.38 -19.23 -33.97
CA SER A 522 18.67 -20.40 -34.81
C SER A 522 20.05 -21.04 -34.56
N LYS A 523 20.98 -20.30 -33.95
CA LYS A 523 22.29 -20.81 -33.52
C LYS A 523 22.22 -21.84 -32.38
N TYR A 524 21.12 -21.88 -31.62
CA TYR A 524 20.91 -22.85 -30.55
C TYR A 524 20.05 -24.02 -31.05
N PRO A 525 20.26 -25.25 -30.52
CA PRO A 525 19.36 -26.37 -30.80
C PRO A 525 17.92 -26.06 -30.38
N THR A 526 16.98 -26.31 -31.28
CA THR A 526 15.54 -26.19 -31.01
C THR A 526 15.12 -27.05 -29.82
N TRP A 527 14.22 -26.50 -28.99
CA TRP A 527 13.59 -27.22 -27.90
C TRP A 527 12.07 -27.09 -27.95
N MET A 528 11.40 -28.21 -27.63
CA MET A 528 9.97 -28.33 -27.37
C MET A 528 9.78 -29.34 -26.23
N PRO A 529 8.73 -29.22 -25.39
CA PRO A 529 8.39 -30.26 -24.42
C PRO A 529 8.13 -31.60 -25.09
N TYR A 530 8.62 -32.70 -24.50
CA TYR A 530 8.46 -34.05 -25.06
C TYR A 530 6.98 -34.45 -25.26
N ASN A 531 6.10 -34.01 -24.34
CA ASN A 531 4.65 -34.24 -24.40
C ASN A 531 3.90 -32.96 -24.77
N PHE A 532 4.50 -32.07 -25.58
CA PHE A 532 3.75 -30.94 -26.13
C PHE A 532 2.63 -31.51 -27.01
N PRO A 533 1.37 -31.04 -26.91
CA PRO A 533 0.28 -31.60 -27.70
C PRO A 533 0.62 -31.45 -29.18
N SER A 534 1.09 -32.54 -29.79
CA SER A 534 1.27 -32.67 -31.22
C SER A 534 -0.14 -32.78 -31.79
N SER A 535 -0.63 -31.71 -32.43
CA SER A 535 -1.85 -31.72 -33.26
C SER A 535 -2.90 -32.74 -32.81
N LEU A 536 -3.75 -32.36 -31.85
CA LEU A 536 -5.02 -33.06 -31.65
C LEU A 536 -5.85 -33.00 -32.93
#